data_AF-A0A178HZA0-F1
#
_entry.id   AF-A0A178HZA0-F1
#
_cell.length_a   1.000
_cell.length_b   1.000
_cell.length_c   1.000
_cell.angle_alpha   90.00
_cell.angle_beta   90.00
_cell.angle_gamma   90.00
#
_symmetry.space_group_name_H-M   'P 1'
#
loop_
_entity.id
_entity.type
_entity.pdbx_description
1 polymer ?
#
loop_
_entity_poly.entity_id
_entity_poly.type
_entity_poly.pdbx_seq_one_letter_code
_entity_poly.pdbx_strand_id
1 'polypeptide(L)'
;MNLLAASTLLALTASPVLACNEALFVRLDAPPGTEPGVSIDVTEIGSTEGGEWQIWPDEAGSVEMVRVDYGEMGRSASRLVVVAPDAYAITTTEFSYSAPIYVSGASTIRQETDIFVFCEGRLHLPGEGFGVSESYAAKAREALAVFDAAEIAEHLPEMMR
;
A
#
# COMPACT_ATOMS: atom_id res chain seq x y z
N MET A 1 20.37 -6.73 60.45
CA MET A 1 21.17 -6.78 59.20
C MET A 1 21.06 -8.19 58.66
N ASN A 2 20.54 -8.53 57.48
CA ASN A 2 20.15 -7.79 56.28
C ASN A 2 19.09 -8.64 55.54
N LEU A 3 18.05 -8.02 54.98
CA LEU A 3 17.12 -8.63 54.02
C LEU A 3 17.71 -8.45 52.61
N LEU A 4 18.07 -9.54 51.95
CA LEU A 4 18.46 -9.57 50.54
C LEU A 4 17.18 -9.75 49.70
N ALA A 5 16.75 -8.66 49.06
CA ALA A 5 15.70 -8.69 48.05
C ALA A 5 16.30 -9.12 46.71
N ALA A 6 15.95 -10.32 46.25
CA ALA A 6 16.24 -10.79 44.90
C ALA A 6 15.27 -10.11 43.92
N SER A 7 15.75 -9.12 43.17
CA SER A 7 15.03 -8.55 42.03
C SER A 7 15.26 -9.45 40.81
N THR A 8 14.26 -10.26 40.49
CA THR A 8 14.20 -11.04 39.26
C THR A 8 13.87 -10.10 38.10
N LEU A 9 14.87 -9.78 37.26
CA LEU A 9 14.65 -9.10 35.98
C LEU A 9 13.81 -10.02 35.08
N LEU A 10 12.54 -9.64 34.82
CA LEU A 10 11.77 -10.18 33.71
C LEU A 10 12.39 -9.65 32.41
N ALA A 11 13.16 -10.48 31.72
CA ALA A 11 13.52 -10.24 30.33
C ALA A 11 12.26 -10.47 29.47
N LEU A 12 11.58 -9.39 29.09
CA LEU A 12 10.62 -9.43 27.99
C LEU A 12 11.41 -9.67 26.71
N THR A 13 11.49 -10.92 26.28
CA THR A 13 11.89 -11.28 24.92
C THR A 13 10.74 -10.87 23.99
N ALA A 14 10.80 -9.66 23.44
CA ALA A 14 9.95 -9.26 22.34
C ALA A 14 10.33 -10.10 21.11
N SER A 15 9.49 -11.06 20.75
CA SER A 15 9.63 -11.86 19.54
C SER A 15 9.37 -10.98 18.32
N PRO A 16 10.32 -10.76 17.40
CA PRO A 16 10.13 -9.83 16.27
C PRO A 16 9.33 -10.42 15.10
N VAL A 17 8.59 -11.51 15.27
CA VAL A 17 8.02 -12.31 14.15
C VAL A 17 6.48 -12.44 14.22
N LEU A 18 5.80 -11.65 15.06
CA LEU A 18 4.31 -11.57 15.14
C LEU A 18 3.76 -10.15 14.88
N ALA A 19 4.58 -9.22 14.42
CA ALA A 19 4.34 -7.79 14.66
C ALA A 19 3.46 -7.05 13.63
N CYS A 20 3.11 -7.65 12.50
CA CYS A 20 2.16 -7.03 11.56
C CYS A 20 0.81 -7.74 11.65
N ASN A 21 -0.27 -6.96 11.64
CA ASN A 21 -1.64 -7.43 11.74
C ASN A 21 -1.94 -8.46 10.63
N GLU A 22 -2.29 -9.71 10.98
CA GLU A 22 -2.60 -10.78 10.03
C GLU A 22 -3.71 -10.39 9.04
N ALA A 23 -4.69 -9.59 9.50
CA ALA A 23 -5.77 -9.11 8.66
C ALA A 23 -5.28 -8.24 7.49
N LEU A 24 -4.11 -7.60 7.61
CA LEU A 24 -3.51 -6.82 6.54
C LEU A 24 -3.17 -7.71 5.34
N PHE A 25 -2.51 -8.84 5.58
CA PHE A 25 -2.11 -9.75 4.51
C PHE A 25 -3.32 -10.41 3.85
N VAL A 26 -4.32 -10.80 4.65
CA VAL A 26 -5.59 -11.33 4.13
C VAL A 26 -6.26 -10.33 3.19
N ARG A 27 -6.30 -9.05 3.56
CA ARG A 27 -6.91 -8.01 2.71
C ARG A 27 -6.04 -7.66 1.50
N LEU A 28 -4.72 -7.66 1.66
CA LEU A 28 -3.78 -7.40 0.56
C LEU A 28 -3.87 -8.46 -0.53
N ASP A 29 -4.01 -9.74 -0.16
CA ASP A 29 -4.16 -10.87 -1.09
C ASP A 29 -5.54 -10.91 -1.75
N ALA A 30 -6.57 -10.37 -1.11
CA ALA A 30 -7.89 -10.24 -1.71
C ALA A 30 -7.87 -9.20 -2.85
N PRO A 31 -8.62 -9.43 -3.95
CA PRO A 31 -8.84 -8.37 -4.93
C PRO A 31 -9.60 -7.21 -4.28
N PRO A 32 -9.46 -5.97 -4.80
CA PRO A 32 -10.33 -4.87 -4.39
C PRO A 32 -11.81 -5.22 -4.56
N GLY A 33 -12.66 -4.54 -3.79
CA GLY A 33 -14.10 -4.66 -3.92
C GLY A 33 -14.56 -4.36 -5.35
N THR A 34 -15.70 -4.93 -5.76
CA THR A 34 -16.17 -4.80 -7.16
C THR A 34 -16.73 -3.42 -7.49
N GLU A 35 -17.22 -2.67 -6.49
CA GLU A 35 -17.82 -1.36 -6.67
C GLU A 35 -17.26 -0.41 -5.60
N PRO A 36 -16.52 0.66 -5.98
CA PRO A 36 -16.01 1.62 -5.02
C PRO A 36 -17.13 2.48 -4.44
N GLY A 37 -17.01 2.81 -3.15
CA GLY A 37 -17.93 3.74 -2.50
C GLY A 37 -17.74 5.18 -2.97
N VAL A 38 -16.52 5.52 -3.41
CA VAL A 38 -16.19 6.81 -4.04
C VAL A 38 -15.30 6.55 -5.25
N SER A 39 -15.62 7.18 -6.38
CA SER A 39 -14.75 7.26 -7.54
C SER A 39 -14.52 8.72 -7.91
N ILE A 40 -13.26 9.09 -8.19
CA ILE A 40 -12.86 10.45 -8.54
C ILE A 40 -12.02 10.38 -9.81
N ASP A 41 -12.55 10.92 -10.90
CA ASP A 41 -11.80 11.07 -12.15
C ASP A 41 -10.67 12.09 -11.95
N VAL A 42 -9.46 11.73 -12.38
CA VAL A 42 -8.31 12.62 -12.36
C VAL A 42 -7.93 12.99 -13.77
N THR A 43 -8.12 14.27 -14.07
CA THR A 43 -7.64 14.90 -15.29
C THR A 43 -6.41 15.72 -14.93
N GLU A 44 -5.25 15.07 -14.84
CA GLU A 44 -4.01 15.84 -14.70
C GLU A 44 -3.83 16.74 -15.93
N ILE A 45 -3.40 17.98 -15.69
CA ILE A 45 -2.90 18.88 -16.73
C ILE A 45 -1.52 18.34 -17.17
N GLY A 46 -1.51 17.23 -17.91
CA GLY A 46 -0.26 16.56 -18.32
C GLY A 46 -0.41 15.12 -18.81
N SER A 47 -1.47 14.41 -18.39
CA SER A 47 -1.84 13.11 -18.95
C SER A 47 -2.99 13.30 -19.93
N THR A 48 -2.77 12.93 -21.19
CA THR A 48 -3.82 12.95 -22.22
C THR A 48 -4.91 11.90 -21.95
N GLU A 49 -4.62 10.94 -21.07
CA GLU A 49 -5.40 9.72 -20.87
C GLU A 49 -6.08 9.65 -19.50
N GLY A 50 -5.70 10.55 -18.58
CA GLY A 50 -6.30 10.68 -17.27
C GLY A 50 -5.94 9.57 -16.29
N GLY A 51 -6.72 9.48 -15.23
CA GLY A 51 -6.62 8.49 -14.17
C GLY A 51 -7.89 8.50 -13.33
N GLU A 52 -7.95 7.63 -12.34
CA GLU A 52 -9.04 7.64 -11.37
C GLU A 52 -8.56 7.21 -9.99
N TRP A 53 -9.24 7.73 -8.98
CA TRP A 53 -9.22 7.17 -7.63
C TRP A 53 -10.45 6.30 -7.41
N GLN A 54 -10.25 5.11 -6.89
CA GLN A 54 -11.32 4.23 -6.42
C GLN A 54 -11.12 3.99 -4.93
N ILE A 55 -12.16 4.22 -4.12
CA ILE A 55 -12.06 4.21 -2.65
C ILE A 55 -13.19 3.35 -2.08
N TRP A 56 -12.81 2.41 -1.21
CA TRP A 56 -13.69 1.56 -0.43
C TRP A 56 -13.52 1.90 1.05
N PRO A 57 -14.26 2.91 1.55
CA PRO A 57 -14.30 3.17 2.97
C PRO A 57 -15.00 2.01 3.68
N ASP A 58 -14.48 1.61 4.83
CA ASP A 58 -15.12 0.64 5.71
C ASP A 58 -15.55 1.34 7.00
N GLU A 59 -16.58 0.82 7.66
CA GLU A 59 -17.20 1.42 8.84
C GLU A 59 -16.26 1.38 10.07
N ALA A 60 -15.23 0.53 10.05
CA ALA A 60 -14.30 0.33 11.16
C ALA A 60 -13.03 1.20 11.10
N GLY A 61 -12.99 2.25 10.26
CA GLY A 61 -11.80 3.09 10.08
C GLY A 61 -10.69 2.43 9.26
N SER A 62 -10.97 1.25 8.70
CA SER A 62 -10.18 0.62 7.67
C SER A 62 -10.53 1.26 6.33
N VAL A 63 -9.58 1.34 5.41
CA VAL A 63 -9.84 1.87 4.06
C VAL A 63 -9.02 1.13 3.05
N GLU A 64 -9.56 1.03 1.85
CA GLU A 64 -8.82 0.60 0.69
C GLU A 64 -8.98 1.63 -0.41
N MET A 65 -7.86 1.96 -1.06
CA MET A 65 -7.81 2.97 -2.11
C MET A 65 -6.97 2.44 -3.26
N VAL A 66 -7.38 2.75 -4.49
CA VAL A 66 -6.60 2.47 -5.68
C VAL A 66 -6.52 3.74 -6.51
N ARG A 67 -5.30 4.20 -6.79
CA ARG A 67 -5.02 5.11 -7.89
C ARG A 67 -4.77 4.30 -9.14
N VAL A 68 -5.47 4.59 -10.24
CA VAL A 68 -5.13 4.09 -11.56
C VAL A 68 -4.70 5.27 -12.44
N ASP A 69 -3.56 5.16 -13.10
CA ASP A 69 -3.13 6.09 -14.13
C ASP A 69 -3.15 5.38 -15.48
N TYR A 70 -3.93 5.92 -16.41
CA TYR A 70 -4.13 5.32 -17.72
C TYR A 70 -3.04 5.72 -18.71
N GLY A 71 -2.77 4.82 -19.64
CA GLY A 71 -1.78 4.99 -20.70
C GLY A 71 -2.08 4.07 -21.89
N GLU A 72 -1.69 4.52 -23.08
CA GLU A 72 -2.05 3.85 -24.33
C GLU A 72 -1.38 2.48 -24.38
N MET A 73 -0.12 2.43 -23.94
CA MET A 73 0.75 1.24 -23.95
C MET A 73 0.81 0.50 -22.62
N GLY A 74 0.08 0.97 -21.61
CA GLY A 74 0.11 0.41 -20.28
C GLY A 74 -0.59 1.28 -19.26
N ARG A 75 -0.75 0.79 -18.04
CA ARG A 75 -1.29 1.57 -16.93
C ARG A 75 -0.51 1.28 -15.66
N SER A 76 -0.55 2.19 -14.70
CA SER A 76 -0.11 1.92 -13.32
C SER A 76 -1.29 1.88 -12.38
N ALA A 77 -1.20 1.05 -11.35
CA ALA A 77 -2.15 1.02 -10.25
C ALA A 77 -1.41 1.02 -8.92
N SER A 78 -1.65 2.05 -8.09
CA SER A 78 -1.15 2.13 -6.73
C SER A 78 -2.30 1.84 -5.77
N ARG A 79 -2.23 0.74 -5.03
CA ARG A 79 -3.27 0.30 -4.09
C ARG A 79 -2.76 0.47 -2.66
N LEU A 80 -3.50 1.21 -1.84
CA LEU A 80 -3.31 1.31 -0.40
C LEU A 80 -4.37 0.47 0.31
N VAL A 81 -3.92 -0.35 1.25
CA VAL A 81 -4.76 -1.12 2.16
C VAL A 81 -4.42 -0.73 3.58
N VAL A 82 -5.39 -0.17 4.31
CA VAL A 82 -5.26 0.19 5.73
C VAL A 82 -6.20 -0.70 6.53
N VAL A 83 -5.65 -1.46 7.48
CA VAL A 83 -6.47 -2.26 8.43
C VAL A 83 -6.42 -1.70 9.85
N ALA A 84 -5.38 -0.93 10.15
CA ALA A 84 -5.21 -0.23 11.42
C ALA A 84 -4.27 0.98 11.20
N PRO A 85 -4.23 1.95 12.14
CA PRO A 85 -3.39 3.14 12.06
C PRO A 85 -1.91 2.84 11.81
N ASP A 86 -1.46 1.72 12.36
CA ASP A 86 -0.09 1.26 12.40
C ASP A 86 0.15 0.03 11.51
N ALA A 87 -0.87 -0.41 10.75
CA ALA A 87 -0.78 -1.56 9.87
C ALA A 87 -1.45 -1.26 8.52
N TYR A 88 -0.62 -0.97 7.53
CA TYR A 88 -1.04 -0.70 6.16
C TYR A 88 -0.01 -1.22 5.16
N ALA A 89 -0.44 -1.41 3.91
CA ALA A 89 0.42 -1.83 2.83
C ALA A 89 0.07 -1.09 1.55
N ILE A 90 1.09 -0.88 0.71
CA ILE A 90 0.94 -0.29 -0.60
C ILE A 90 1.46 -1.29 -1.63
N THR A 91 0.69 -1.53 -2.69
CA THR A 91 1.21 -2.19 -3.89
C THR A 91 1.24 -1.20 -5.03
N THR A 92 2.31 -1.23 -5.82
CA THR A 92 2.42 -0.48 -7.06
C THR A 92 2.57 -1.47 -8.19
N THR A 93 1.58 -1.51 -9.08
CA THR A 93 1.53 -2.45 -10.19
C THR A 93 1.61 -1.73 -11.51
N GLU A 94 2.60 -2.08 -12.32
CA GLU A 94 2.72 -1.64 -13.70
C GLU A 94 2.20 -2.73 -14.65
N PHE A 95 1.36 -2.33 -15.59
CA PHE A 95 0.83 -3.20 -16.64
C PHE A 95 1.35 -2.72 -17.99
N SER A 96 1.99 -3.60 -18.75
CA SER A 96 2.41 -3.30 -20.13
C SER A 96 1.52 -4.04 -21.12
N TYR A 97 1.06 -3.33 -22.17
CA TYR A 97 0.22 -3.90 -23.21
C TYR A 97 1.02 -4.35 -24.44
N SER A 98 0.49 -5.32 -25.19
CA SER A 98 1.08 -5.80 -26.45
C SER A 98 1.02 -4.79 -27.59
N ALA A 99 0.07 -3.86 -27.52
CA ALA A 99 -0.23 -2.81 -28.50
C ALA A 99 -1.03 -1.71 -27.77
N PRO A 100 -1.26 -0.54 -28.40
CA PRO A 100 -2.13 0.47 -27.82
C PRO A 100 -3.51 -0.11 -27.46
N ILE A 101 -4.07 0.27 -26.31
CA ILE A 101 -5.29 -0.36 -25.75
C ILE A 101 -6.51 -0.30 -26.68
N TYR A 102 -6.58 0.69 -27.56
CA TYR A 102 -7.64 0.85 -28.55
C TYR A 102 -7.51 -0.10 -29.77
N VAL A 103 -6.42 -0.85 -29.89
CA VAL A 103 -6.21 -1.84 -30.95
C VAL A 103 -6.90 -3.15 -30.57
N SER A 104 -7.73 -3.69 -31.47
CA SER A 104 -8.38 -4.98 -31.26
C SER A 104 -7.35 -6.09 -31.03
N GLY A 105 -7.52 -6.84 -29.94
CA GLY A 105 -6.58 -7.89 -29.53
C GLY A 105 -5.41 -7.41 -28.66
N ALA A 106 -5.34 -6.12 -28.32
CA ALA A 106 -4.44 -5.63 -27.29
C ALA A 106 -4.74 -6.32 -25.95
N SER A 107 -3.68 -6.69 -25.23
CA SER A 107 -3.75 -7.38 -23.94
C SER A 107 -2.54 -7.05 -23.09
N THR A 108 -2.67 -7.23 -21.78
CA THR A 108 -1.53 -7.17 -20.86
C THR A 108 -0.57 -8.32 -21.14
N ILE A 109 0.70 -8.00 -21.38
CA ILE A 109 1.78 -8.97 -21.62
C ILE A 109 2.79 -9.03 -20.47
N ARG A 110 2.84 -8.00 -19.63
CA ARG A 110 3.69 -7.95 -18.44
C ARG A 110 2.93 -7.24 -17.33
N GLN A 111 3.05 -7.79 -16.12
CA GLN A 111 2.59 -7.19 -14.90
C GLN A 111 3.74 -7.27 -13.89
N GLU A 112 4.10 -6.13 -13.30
CA GLU A 112 5.12 -6.06 -12.25
C GLU A 112 4.51 -5.40 -11.03
N THR A 113 4.63 -6.04 -9.88
CA THR A 113 4.07 -5.53 -8.63
C THR A 113 5.18 -5.44 -7.59
N ASP A 114 5.42 -4.22 -7.11
CA ASP A 114 6.17 -4.00 -5.88
C ASP A 114 5.16 -3.94 -4.71
N ILE A 115 5.57 -4.45 -3.55
CA ILE A 115 4.74 -4.51 -2.33
C ILE A 115 5.54 -3.88 -1.21
N PHE A 116 4.96 -2.89 -0.53
CA PHE A 116 5.53 -2.19 0.61
C PHE A 116 4.62 -2.34 1.82
N VAL A 117 5.09 -3.04 2.85
CA VAL A 117 4.32 -3.29 4.07
C VAL A 117 4.81 -2.36 5.16
N PHE A 118 3.90 -1.73 5.89
CA PHE A 118 4.21 -0.83 7.00
C PHE A 118 3.57 -1.36 8.28
N CYS A 119 4.40 -1.56 9.31
CA CYS A 119 3.99 -2.00 10.63
C CYS A 119 4.54 -1.01 11.66
N GLU A 120 3.73 -0.58 12.64
CA GLU A 120 4.09 0.47 13.60
C GLU A 120 4.51 1.79 12.92
N GLY A 121 3.91 2.09 11.76
CA GLY A 121 4.26 3.26 10.95
C GLY A 121 5.64 3.20 10.30
N ARG A 122 6.30 2.04 10.28
CA ARG A 122 7.64 1.84 9.72
C ARG A 122 7.60 0.81 8.60
N LEU A 123 8.37 1.06 7.54
CA LEU A 123 8.54 0.11 6.45
C LEU A 123 9.10 -1.21 6.99
N HIS A 124 8.32 -2.27 6.84
CA HIS A 124 8.70 -3.62 7.17
C HIS A 124 9.66 -4.13 6.11
N LEU A 125 10.88 -4.42 6.53
CA LEU A 125 11.91 -4.95 5.65
C LEU A 125 11.89 -6.48 5.71
N PRO A 126 12.07 -7.16 4.56
CA PRO A 126 12.32 -8.60 4.57
C PRO A 126 13.60 -8.90 5.36
N GLY A 127 13.69 -10.11 5.94
CA GLY A 127 14.79 -10.49 6.83
C GLY A 127 16.18 -10.36 6.19
N GLU A 128 17.23 -10.34 7.02
CA GLU A 128 18.62 -9.94 6.71
C GLU A 128 19.31 -10.69 5.54
N GLY A 129 18.69 -11.72 4.95
CA GLY A 129 19.15 -12.42 3.74
C GLY A 129 18.63 -11.84 2.42
N PHE A 130 17.61 -10.97 2.46
CA PHE A 130 17.18 -10.19 1.30
C PHE A 130 17.98 -8.89 1.31
N GLY A 131 18.83 -8.69 0.31
CA GLY A 131 19.52 -7.41 0.12
C GLY A 131 18.50 -6.32 -0.18
N VAL A 132 17.99 -5.66 0.86
CA VAL A 132 17.15 -4.47 0.70
C VAL A 132 18.04 -3.39 0.10
N SER A 133 17.89 -3.17 -1.20
CA SER A 133 18.57 -2.07 -1.86
C SER A 133 18.03 -0.75 -1.33
N GLU A 134 18.87 0.29 -1.24
CA GLU A 134 18.44 1.65 -0.94
C GLU A 134 17.29 2.11 -1.85
N SER A 135 17.23 1.56 -3.07
CA SER A 135 16.13 1.77 -4.02
C SER A 135 14.78 1.24 -3.54
N TYR A 136 14.70 0.19 -2.73
CA TYR A 136 13.42 -0.31 -2.20
C TYR A 136 12.81 0.68 -1.20
N ALA A 137 13.61 1.20 -0.27
CA ALA A 137 13.14 2.22 0.67
C ALA A 137 12.78 3.54 -0.03
N ALA A 138 13.47 3.89 -1.12
CA ALA A 138 13.11 5.04 -1.94
C ALA A 138 11.75 4.84 -2.64
N LYS A 139 11.58 3.70 -3.32
CA LYS A 139 10.31 3.32 -3.95
C LYS A 139 9.14 3.28 -2.97
N ALA A 140 9.36 2.78 -1.75
CA ALA A 140 8.32 2.78 -0.71
C ALA A 140 7.84 4.19 -0.34
N ARG A 141 8.77 5.17 -0.29
CA ARG A 141 8.41 6.58 -0.04
C ARG A 141 7.68 7.20 -1.22
N GLU A 142 8.13 6.91 -2.44
CA GLU A 142 7.45 7.37 -3.67
C GLU A 142 6.03 6.80 -3.74
N ALA A 143 5.86 5.52 -3.45
CA ALA A 143 4.57 4.86 -3.40
C ALA A 143 3.64 5.45 -2.32
N LEU A 144 4.18 5.79 -1.14
CA LEU A 144 3.42 6.46 -0.09
C LEU A 144 2.97 7.87 -0.52
N ALA A 145 3.85 8.63 -1.18
CA ALA A 145 3.58 10.00 -1.60
C ALA A 145 2.42 10.12 -2.62
N VAL A 146 2.11 9.04 -3.36
CA VAL A 146 0.91 8.98 -4.22
C VAL A 146 -0.35 9.26 -3.41
N PHE A 147 -0.39 8.80 -2.15
CA PHE A 147 -1.55 8.95 -1.28
C PHE A 147 -1.56 10.27 -0.50
N ASP A 148 -0.59 11.16 -0.71
CA ASP A 148 -0.62 12.53 -0.16
C ASP A 148 -1.48 13.49 -1.03
N ALA A 149 -2.16 12.96 -2.05
CA ALA A 149 -2.98 13.72 -2.99
C ALA A 149 -4.15 14.43 -2.28
N ALA A 150 -4.34 15.72 -2.57
CA ALA A 150 -5.33 16.56 -1.91
C ALA A 150 -6.77 16.08 -2.15
N GLU A 151 -7.03 15.47 -3.30
CA GLU A 151 -8.32 14.95 -3.74
C GLU A 151 -8.84 13.81 -2.86
N ILE A 152 -7.94 13.05 -2.21
CA ILE A 152 -8.32 11.92 -1.36
C ILE A 152 -8.11 12.19 0.14
N ALA A 153 -7.62 13.38 0.50
CA ALA A 153 -7.25 13.70 1.88
C ALA A 153 -8.42 13.52 2.86
N GLU A 154 -9.66 13.81 2.44
CA GLU A 154 -10.85 13.62 3.28
C GLU A 154 -11.27 12.16 3.46
N HIS A 155 -10.75 11.26 2.64
CA HIS A 155 -11.02 9.83 2.68
C HIS A 155 -9.94 9.04 3.41
N LEU A 156 -8.75 9.63 3.61
CA LEU A 156 -7.71 9.02 4.41
C LEU A 156 -8.13 8.96 5.88
N PRO A 157 -7.76 7.88 6.60
CA PRO A 157 -7.90 7.82 8.05
C PRO A 157 -7.16 9.00 8.69
N GLU A 158 -7.70 9.55 9.77
CA GLU A 158 -7.17 10.77 10.41
C GLU A 158 -5.68 10.67 10.76
N MET A 159 -5.17 9.48 11.09
CA MET A 159 -3.74 9.29 11.38
C MET A 159 -2.81 9.22 10.16
N MET A 160 -3.36 9.15 8.95
CA MET A 160 -2.60 9.21 7.70
C MET A 160 -2.63 10.60 7.06
N ARG A 161 -3.34 11.56 7.67
CA ARG A 161 -3.34 12.98 7.29
C ARG A 161 -2.24 13.73 8.03
#